data_AF-A0A7X7ZLR0-F1
#
_entry.id   AF-A0A7X7ZLR0-F1
#
_cell.length_a   1.000
_cell.length_b   1.000
_cell.length_c   1.000
_cell.angle_alpha   90.00
_cell.angle_beta   90.00
_cell.angle_gamma   90.00
#
_symmetry.space_group_name_H-M   'P 1'
#
loop_
_entity.id
_entity.type
_entity.pdbx_description
1 polymer ?
#
loop_
_entity_poly.entity_id
_entity_poly.type
_entity_poly.pdbx_seq_one_letter_code
_entity_poly.pdbx_strand_id
1 'polypeptide(L)'
;MNKLHVKRLKDSFKDAYLMAPAIVNQNMELIDGNHRKEAAQALGLPFRFIICNDYGLREIQILNENMKNWSKLDYLNAYCELKYPQYLKFRIFMHRFNEFGIAACETILTNKLTGGHTARTSAELKGTINASGSYAQRYFQEGDLIIPDYEKSIENAEKIMMVKPYYDGFNRPVFVKAMIGIFRIERYNHSQLLNRLKANPTAMQHCSNVTQYKLLLEDIYNFRSKEKLSLRF
;
A
#
# COMPACT_ATOMS: atom_id res chain seq x y z
N MET A 1 -23.66 6.11 5.06
CA MET A 1 -22.80 6.03 6.27
C MET A 1 -21.80 4.89 6.10
N ASN A 2 -20.52 5.10 6.41
CA ASN A 2 -19.46 4.13 6.09
C ASN A 2 -19.21 3.17 7.27
N LYS A 3 -19.87 2.00 7.26
CA LYS A 3 -19.78 0.98 8.33
C LYS A 3 -18.35 0.53 8.64
N LEU A 4 -17.45 0.50 7.64
CA LEU A 4 -16.06 0.13 7.84
C LEU A 4 -15.31 1.15 8.71
N HIS A 5 -15.60 2.44 8.52
CA HIS A 5 -14.96 3.50 9.28
C HIS A 5 -15.41 3.48 10.75
N VAL A 6 -16.71 3.29 11.01
CA VAL A 6 -17.25 3.13 12.37
C VAL A 6 -16.62 1.93 13.07
N LYS A 7 -16.49 0.78 12.38
CA LYS A 7 -15.82 -0.40 12.93
C LYS A 7 -14.37 -0.10 13.35
N ARG A 8 -13.58 0.56 12.51
CA ARG A 8 -12.19 0.92 12.84
C ARG A 8 -12.08 1.81 14.07
N LEU A 9 -13.01 2.75 14.23
CA LEU A 9 -13.08 3.58 15.45
C LEU A 9 -13.43 2.74 16.67
N LYS A 10 -14.37 1.80 16.55
CA LYS A 10 -14.69 0.87 17.65
C LYS A 10 -13.47 0.04 18.07
N ASP A 11 -12.71 -0.49 17.10
CA ASP A 11 -11.51 -1.27 17.40
C ASP A 11 -10.43 -0.40 18.06
N SER A 12 -10.18 0.80 17.53
CA SER A 12 -9.26 1.77 18.15
C SER A 12 -9.68 2.15 19.58
N PHE A 13 -10.98 2.31 19.85
CA PHE A 13 -11.47 2.64 21.19
C PHE A 13 -11.28 1.52 22.21
N LYS A 14 -11.15 0.27 21.77
CA LYS A 14 -10.81 -0.87 22.65
C LYS A 14 -9.34 -0.82 23.07
N ASP A 15 -8.44 -0.44 22.17
CA ASP A 15 -7.00 -0.39 22.43
C ASP A 15 -6.63 0.84 23.30
N ALA A 16 -7.13 2.01 22.90
CA ALA A 16 -6.98 3.24 23.66
C ALA A 16 -8.11 4.22 23.32
N TYR A 17 -8.85 4.68 24.33
CA TYR A 17 -9.84 5.73 24.15
C TYR A 17 -9.14 7.09 23.99
N LEU A 18 -8.65 7.36 22.78
CA LEU A 18 -7.98 8.61 22.45
C LEU A 18 -8.96 9.77 22.57
N MET A 19 -8.63 10.76 23.42
CA MET A 19 -9.44 11.97 23.55
C MET A 19 -9.32 12.84 22.30
N ALA A 20 -10.19 12.58 21.33
CA ALA A 20 -10.41 13.42 20.17
C ALA A 20 -11.82 14.03 20.27
N PRO A 21 -11.99 15.23 20.87
CA PRO A 21 -13.29 15.86 20.98
C PRO A 21 -13.91 16.08 19.58
N ALA A 22 -15.22 15.86 19.47
CA ALA A 22 -15.99 16.23 18.29
C ALA A 22 -16.23 17.74 18.25
N ILE A 23 -16.60 18.28 17.09
CA ILE A 23 -16.93 19.70 16.94
C ILE A 23 -18.43 19.81 16.73
N VAL A 24 -19.08 20.68 17.49
CA VAL A 24 -20.49 21.06 17.31
C VAL A 24 -20.61 22.57 17.18
N ASN A 25 -21.66 23.04 16.51
CA ASN A 25 -21.95 24.47 16.47
C ASN A 25 -22.85 24.90 17.65
N GLN A 26 -23.14 26.19 17.72
CA GLN A 26 -24.03 26.81 18.71
C GLN A 26 -25.46 26.22 18.77
N ASN A 27 -25.92 25.59 17.68
CA ASN A 27 -27.23 24.94 17.61
C ASN A 27 -27.17 23.46 18.03
N MET A 28 -26.03 22.99 18.56
CA MET A 28 -25.76 21.58 18.88
C MET A 28 -25.78 20.65 17.65
N GLU A 29 -25.62 21.21 16.45
CA GLU A 29 -25.49 20.43 15.23
C GLU A 29 -24.06 19.90 15.12
N LEU A 30 -23.92 18.64 14.72
CA LEU A 30 -22.63 17.98 14.66
C LEU A 30 -21.87 18.40 13.39
N ILE A 31 -20.73 19.07 13.58
CA ILE A 31 -19.88 19.59 12.50
C ILE A 31 -18.85 18.54 12.06
N ASP A 32 -18.20 17.90 13.03
CA ASP A 32 -17.25 16.81 12.81
C ASP A 32 -17.41 15.76 13.92
N GLY A 33 -17.08 14.50 13.60
CA GLY A 33 -17.14 13.40 14.55
C GLY A 33 -18.39 12.53 14.45
N ASN A 34 -19.12 12.55 13.32
CA ASN A 34 -20.31 11.71 13.09
C ASN A 34 -20.06 10.23 13.41
N HIS A 35 -18.97 9.67 12.87
CA HIS A 35 -18.61 8.28 13.13
C HIS A 35 -18.14 8.04 14.59
N ARG A 36 -17.57 9.05 15.25
CA ARG A 36 -17.18 8.98 16.67
C ARG A 36 -18.40 8.98 17.59
N LYS A 37 -19.40 9.81 17.29
CA LYS A 37 -20.68 9.82 18.01
C LYS A 37 -21.34 8.45 17.97
N GLU A 38 -21.43 7.86 16.77
CA GLU A 38 -22.01 6.53 16.58
C GLU A 38 -21.20 5.43 17.29
N ALA A 39 -19.88 5.46 17.19
CA ALA A 39 -19.02 4.48 17.88
C ALA A 39 -19.14 4.57 19.40
N ALA A 40 -19.15 5.79 19.96
CA ALA A 40 -19.33 6.03 21.39
C ALA A 40 -20.72 5.57 21.87
N GLN A 41 -21.78 5.90 21.13
CA GLN A 41 -23.15 5.43 21.41
C GLN A 41 -23.24 3.90 21.40
N ALA A 42 -22.65 3.26 20.39
CA ALA A 42 -22.68 1.81 20.26
C ALA A 42 -21.88 1.06 21.35
N LEU A 43 -20.91 1.72 21.97
CA LEU A 43 -20.08 1.15 23.05
C LEU A 43 -20.51 1.64 24.45
N GLY A 44 -21.55 2.48 24.54
CA GLY A 44 -21.97 3.07 25.82
C GLY A 44 -20.93 4.01 26.45
N LEU A 45 -20.04 4.60 25.66
CA LEU A 45 -18.97 5.48 26.13
C LEU A 45 -19.41 6.96 26.10
N PRO A 46 -18.92 7.80 27.03
CA PRO A 46 -19.26 9.22 27.07
C PRO A 46 -18.78 9.93 25.79
N PHE A 47 -19.65 10.73 25.16
CA PHE A 47 -19.32 11.50 23.96
C PHE A 47 -18.87 12.91 24.33
N ARG A 48 -17.61 13.25 24.04
CA ARG A 48 -17.01 14.55 24.34
C ARG A 48 -16.95 15.42 23.08
N PHE A 49 -17.32 16.69 23.21
CA PHE A 49 -17.32 17.65 22.11
C PHE A 49 -16.93 19.05 22.58
N ILE A 50 -16.52 19.89 21.63
CA ILE A 50 -16.26 21.32 21.79
C ILE A 50 -17.30 22.09 20.98
N ILE A 51 -17.90 23.11 21.59
CA ILE A 51 -18.82 24.03 20.92
C ILE A 51 -17.98 25.12 20.25
N CYS A 52 -18.15 25.28 18.94
CA CYS A 52 -17.53 26.35 18.17
C CYS A 52 -18.62 27.22 17.55
N ASN A 53 -18.69 28.47 18.00
CA ASN A 53 -19.67 29.42 17.49
C ASN A 53 -19.33 29.82 16.05
N ASP A 54 -20.35 30.18 15.28
CA ASP A 54 -20.24 30.64 13.88
C ASP A 54 -19.66 29.64 12.87
N TYR A 55 -19.59 28.35 13.22
CA TYR A 55 -19.27 27.27 12.27
C TYR A 55 -20.49 26.92 11.40
N GLY A 56 -20.53 27.53 10.21
CA GLY A 56 -21.47 27.22 9.15
C GLY A 56 -20.89 26.22 8.14
N LEU A 57 -21.71 25.82 7.16
CA LEU A 57 -21.35 24.79 6.16
C LEU A 57 -20.05 25.10 5.38
N ARG A 58 -19.74 26.39 5.19
CA ARG A 58 -18.54 26.87 4.50
C ARG A 58 -17.28 26.58 5.31
N GLU A 59 -17.30 26.84 6.61
CA GLU A 59 -16.19 26.62 7.52
C GLU A 59 -15.91 25.10 7.65
N ILE A 60 -16.95 24.26 7.60
CA ILE A 60 -16.82 22.79 7.56
C ILE A 60 -16.06 22.33 6.32
N GLN A 61 -16.42 22.88 5.14
CA GLN A 61 -15.74 22.53 3.89
C GLN A 61 -14.27 22.92 3.95
N ILE A 62 -13.96 24.14 4.40
CA ILE A 62 -12.59 24.62 4.58
C ILE A 62 -11.82 23.74 5.57
N LEU A 63 -12.42 23.37 6.71
CA LEU A 63 -11.79 22.49 7.69
C LEU A 63 -11.46 21.12 7.09
N ASN A 64 -12.44 20.49 6.41
CA ASN A 64 -12.26 19.20 5.78
C ASN A 64 -11.23 19.22 4.64
N GLU A 65 -11.20 20.30 3.85
CA GLU A 65 -10.22 20.51 2.78
C GLU A 65 -8.79 20.66 3.33
N ASN A 66 -8.64 21.30 4.50
CA ASN A 66 -7.33 21.52 5.13
C ASN A 66 -6.87 20.38 6.06
N MET A 67 -7.72 19.39 6.35
CA MET A 67 -7.32 18.20 7.10
C MET A 67 -6.36 17.34 6.26
N LYS A 68 -5.05 17.48 6.52
CA LYS A 68 -4.02 16.71 5.82
C LYS A 68 -4.11 15.23 6.15
N ASN A 69 -4.46 14.43 5.15
CA ASN A 69 -4.34 12.97 5.23
C ASN A 69 -2.87 12.56 5.30
N TRP A 70 -2.54 11.67 6.23
CA TRP A 70 -1.20 11.10 6.33
C TRP A 70 -0.85 10.32 5.06
N SER A 71 0.28 10.66 4.46
CA SER A 71 0.88 9.88 3.37
C SER A 71 1.52 8.60 3.92
N LYS A 72 1.78 7.62 3.06
CA LYS A 72 2.48 6.39 3.46
C LYS A 72 3.89 6.68 3.99
N LEU A 73 4.54 7.74 3.51
CA LEU A 73 5.84 8.18 4.02
C LEU A 73 5.73 8.75 5.44
N ASP A 74 4.65 9.46 5.76
CA ASP A 74 4.41 9.97 7.13
C ASP A 74 4.27 8.82 8.12
N TYR A 75 3.52 7.77 7.76
CA TYR A 75 3.43 6.54 8.57
C TYR A 75 4.79 5.85 8.74
N LEU A 76 5.58 5.74 7.67
CA LEU A 76 6.93 5.16 7.74
C LEU A 76 7.82 5.93 8.73
N ASN A 77 7.76 7.26 8.70
CA ASN A 77 8.48 8.16 9.60
C ASN A 77 8.07 7.99 11.05
N ALA A 78 6.78 8.08 11.35
CA ALA A 78 6.28 7.89 12.70
C ALA A 78 6.67 6.52 13.28
N TYR A 79 6.48 5.43 12.51
CA TYR A 79 6.84 4.11 13.01
C TYR A 79 8.34 3.89 13.21
N CYS A 80 9.21 4.60 12.48
CA CYS A 80 10.65 4.54 12.74
C CYS A 80 11.08 5.37 13.95
N GLU A 81 10.43 6.51 14.21
CA GLU A 81 10.60 7.26 15.46
C GLU A 81 10.18 6.41 16.66
N LEU A 82 9.10 5.63 16.51
CA LEU A 82 8.65 4.61 17.46
C LEU A 82 9.53 3.34 17.46
N LYS A 83 10.61 3.31 16.67
CA LYS A 83 11.61 2.23 16.58
C LYS A 83 11.04 0.87 16.18
N TYR A 84 9.97 0.83 15.37
CA TYR A 84 9.44 -0.43 14.87
C TYR A 84 10.43 -1.10 13.90
N PRO A 85 10.94 -2.32 14.20
CA PRO A 85 12.05 -2.92 13.46
C PRO A 85 11.80 -3.09 11.96
N GLN A 86 10.57 -3.47 11.57
CA GLN A 86 10.21 -3.70 10.17
C GLN A 86 10.19 -2.40 9.37
N TYR A 87 9.74 -1.30 9.98
CA TYR A 87 9.74 0.02 9.35
C TYR A 87 11.16 0.60 9.27
N LEU A 88 12.00 0.36 10.28
CA LEU A 88 13.42 0.73 10.22
C LEU A 88 14.14 0.02 9.05
N LYS A 89 13.95 -1.29 8.90
CA LYS A 89 14.46 -2.05 7.75
C LYS A 89 13.95 -1.49 6.42
N PHE A 90 12.66 -1.14 6.35
CA PHE A 90 12.08 -0.52 5.15
C PHE A 90 12.78 0.80 4.80
N ARG A 91 13.00 1.68 5.80
CA ARG A 91 13.70 2.96 5.61
C ARG A 91 15.13 2.76 5.12
N ILE A 92 15.88 1.84 5.75
CA ILE A 92 17.26 1.51 5.34
C ILE A 92 17.29 1.03 3.89
N PHE A 93 16.35 0.15 3.52
CA PHE A 93 16.22 -0.34 2.15
C PHE A 93 15.92 0.78 1.15
N MET A 94 15.00 1.69 1.48
CA MET A 94 14.71 2.86 0.64
C MET A 94 15.93 3.75 0.44
N HIS A 95 16.74 3.97 1.48
CA HIS A 95 17.97 4.75 1.36
C HIS A 95 19.01 4.04 0.48
N ARG A 96 19.15 2.72 0.61
CA ARG A 96 20.06 1.92 -0.21
C ARG A 96 19.66 1.92 -1.68
N PHE A 97 18.37 1.84 -1.98
CA PHE A 97 17.82 1.81 -3.34
C PHE A 97 16.94 3.02 -3.61
N ASN A 98 17.54 4.22 -3.55
CA ASN A 98 16.85 5.52 -3.63
C ASN A 98 16.14 5.80 -4.97
N GLU A 99 16.39 5.02 -6.01
CA GLU A 99 15.72 5.11 -7.30
C GLU A 99 14.34 4.46 -7.30
N PHE A 100 14.02 3.64 -6.29
CA PHE A 100 12.69 3.07 -6.12
C PHE A 100 11.81 3.98 -5.26
N GLY A 101 10.61 4.26 -5.76
CA GLY A 101 9.56 4.89 -4.95
C GLY A 101 9.00 3.93 -3.90
N ILE A 102 8.34 4.48 -2.86
CA ILE A 102 7.82 3.72 -1.71
C ILE A 102 6.97 2.49 -2.10
N ALA A 103 6.15 2.59 -3.16
CA ALA A 103 5.31 1.50 -3.63
C ALA A 103 6.11 0.34 -4.26
N ALA A 104 7.22 0.67 -4.96
CA ALA A 104 8.14 -0.32 -5.49
C ALA A 104 8.90 -1.01 -4.36
N CYS A 105 9.45 -0.24 -3.41
CA CYS A 105 10.11 -0.79 -2.22
C CYS A 105 9.18 -1.72 -1.43
N GLU A 106 7.94 -1.32 -1.21
CA GLU A 106 6.92 -2.13 -0.53
C GLU A 106 6.67 -3.45 -1.26
N THR A 107 6.58 -3.42 -2.60
CA THR A 107 6.37 -4.62 -3.42
C THR A 107 7.56 -5.58 -3.28
N ILE A 108 8.80 -5.06 -3.32
CA ILE A 108 10.01 -5.87 -3.20
C ILE A 108 10.11 -6.48 -1.79
N LEU A 109 9.98 -5.64 -0.76
CA LEU A 109 10.15 -6.02 0.65
C LEU A 109 9.07 -6.98 1.15
N THR A 110 7.82 -6.81 0.71
CA THR A 110 6.73 -7.70 1.13
C THR A 110 6.62 -8.95 0.26
N ASN A 111 7.26 -8.95 -0.93
CA ASN A 111 7.15 -9.99 -1.94
C ASN A 111 5.68 -10.35 -2.30
N LYS A 112 4.77 -9.38 -2.15
CA LYS A 112 3.33 -9.56 -2.42
C LYS A 112 3.00 -9.20 -3.88
N LEU A 113 2.43 -10.16 -4.60
CA LEU A 113 1.97 -9.99 -6.00
C LEU A 113 0.52 -9.50 -6.10
N THR A 114 -0.22 -9.42 -4.99
CA THR A 114 -1.55 -8.81 -4.95
C THR A 114 -1.42 -7.33 -4.57
N GLY A 115 -2.33 -6.47 -5.03
CA GLY A 115 -2.37 -5.08 -4.57
C GLY A 115 -2.46 -5.05 -3.05
N GLY A 116 -1.74 -4.13 -2.39
CA GLY A 116 -1.37 -4.15 -0.96
C GLY A 116 -2.48 -4.16 0.10
N HIS A 117 -3.67 -4.66 -0.21
CA HIS A 117 -4.74 -4.90 0.71
C HIS A 117 -5.05 -6.40 0.74
N THR A 118 -4.54 -7.08 1.76
CA THR A 118 -5.10 -8.36 2.18
C THR A 118 -6.55 -8.14 2.60
N ALA A 119 -7.47 -8.89 2.02
CA ALA A 119 -8.86 -8.82 2.42
C ALA A 119 -9.01 -9.52 3.79
N ARG A 120 -9.51 -8.81 4.79
CA ARG A 120 -10.03 -9.41 6.03
C ARG A 120 -11.54 -9.49 5.93
N THR A 121 -12.15 -10.41 6.67
CA THR A 121 -13.61 -10.54 6.77
C THR A 121 -14.09 -10.09 8.15
N SER A 122 -15.33 -9.61 8.23
CA SER A 122 -15.97 -9.25 9.49
C SER A 122 -17.45 -9.59 9.44
N ALA A 123 -17.97 -10.26 10.47
CA ALA A 123 -19.40 -10.54 10.60
C ALA A 123 -20.23 -9.25 10.60
N GLU A 124 -19.79 -8.22 11.35
CA GLU A 124 -20.45 -6.90 11.43
C GLU A 124 -20.55 -6.15 10.09
N LEU A 125 -19.68 -6.47 9.12
CA LEU A 125 -19.69 -5.85 7.79
C LEU A 125 -20.48 -6.66 6.77
N LYS A 126 -20.99 -7.84 7.13
CA LYS A 126 -21.85 -8.62 6.25
C LYS A 126 -23.20 -7.92 6.07
N GLY A 127 -23.67 -7.89 4.83
CA GLY A 127 -24.98 -7.33 4.48
C GLY A 127 -25.30 -7.55 3.01
N THR A 128 -26.46 -7.08 2.58
CA THR A 128 -26.95 -7.23 1.19
C THR A 128 -25.96 -6.74 0.13
N ILE A 129 -25.22 -5.67 0.44
CA ILE A 129 -24.20 -5.06 -0.44
C ILE A 129 -22.78 -5.61 -0.25
N ASN A 130 -22.51 -6.36 0.82
CA ASN A 130 -21.22 -6.98 1.11
C ASN A 130 -21.43 -8.34 1.78
N ALA A 131 -21.83 -9.34 1.00
CA ALA A 131 -22.15 -10.68 1.52
C ALA A 131 -20.96 -11.35 2.21
N SER A 132 -19.74 -11.09 1.71
CA SER A 132 -18.50 -11.63 2.27
C SER A 132 -18.07 -10.95 3.59
N GLY A 133 -18.55 -9.73 3.84
CA GLY A 133 -18.03 -8.85 4.89
C GLY A 133 -16.56 -8.50 4.69
N SER A 134 -16.04 -8.61 3.46
CA SER A 134 -14.63 -8.39 3.17
C SER A 134 -14.31 -6.90 3.15
N TYR A 135 -13.11 -6.56 3.61
CA TYR A 135 -12.58 -5.20 3.58
C TYR A 135 -11.06 -5.21 3.45
N ALA A 136 -10.52 -4.15 2.85
CA ALA A 136 -9.09 -3.94 2.69
C ALA A 136 -8.41 -3.68 4.04
N GLN A 137 -7.47 -4.55 4.43
CA GLN A 137 -6.57 -4.30 5.56
C GLN A 137 -5.62 -3.13 5.24
N ARG A 138 -5.38 -2.26 6.23
CA ARG A 138 -4.43 -1.15 6.11
C ARG A 138 -3.18 -1.45 6.92
N TYR A 139 -2.59 -2.62 6.67
CA TYR A 139 -1.50 -3.18 7.47
C TYR A 139 -0.33 -2.20 7.66
N PHE A 140 0.00 -1.41 6.64
CA PHE A 140 1.07 -0.40 6.73
C PHE A 140 0.69 0.77 7.65
N GLN A 141 -0.56 1.22 7.63
CA GLN A 141 -1.04 2.30 8.51
C GLN A 141 -1.37 1.82 9.91
N GLU A 142 -1.57 0.51 10.08
CA GLU A 142 -1.91 -0.16 11.33
C GLU A 142 -0.66 -0.62 12.10
N GLY A 143 0.54 -0.50 11.52
CA GLY A 143 1.79 -0.93 12.19
C GLY A 143 2.17 -2.39 11.93
N ASP A 144 1.40 -3.11 11.11
CA ASP A 144 1.50 -4.55 10.86
C ASP A 144 2.40 -4.90 9.65
N LEU A 145 3.39 -4.06 9.32
CA LEU A 145 4.32 -4.37 8.24
C LEU A 145 5.16 -5.59 8.60
N ILE A 146 5.17 -6.58 7.71
CA ILE A 146 6.01 -7.77 7.80
C ILE A 146 6.87 -7.85 6.54
N ILE A 147 8.19 -7.93 6.73
CA ILE A 147 9.17 -8.21 5.68
C ILE A 147 9.55 -9.69 5.82
N PRO A 148 9.10 -10.59 4.92
CA PRO A 148 9.31 -12.02 5.08
C PRO A 148 10.78 -12.42 4.97
N ASP A 149 11.50 -11.84 4.00
CA ASP A 149 12.89 -12.17 3.71
C ASP A 149 13.60 -10.91 3.20
N TYR A 150 14.42 -10.31 4.06
CA TYR A 150 15.09 -9.05 3.78
C TYR A 150 16.25 -9.22 2.80
N GLU A 151 17.02 -10.30 2.92
CA GLU A 151 18.17 -10.56 2.05
C GLU A 151 17.72 -10.87 0.62
N LYS A 152 16.67 -11.69 0.47
CA LYS A 152 16.06 -11.93 -0.85
C LYS A 152 15.47 -10.66 -1.45
N SER A 153 14.99 -9.73 -0.62
CA SER A 153 14.51 -8.43 -1.08
C SER A 153 15.64 -7.58 -1.65
N ILE A 154 16.82 -7.61 -1.02
CA ILE A 154 18.04 -6.95 -1.53
C ILE A 154 18.45 -7.57 -2.86
N GLU A 155 18.54 -8.91 -2.94
CA GLU A 155 18.89 -9.63 -4.17
C GLU A 155 17.94 -9.27 -5.33
N ASN A 156 16.63 -9.27 -5.05
CA ASN A 156 15.63 -8.91 -6.05
C ASN A 156 15.74 -7.45 -6.51
N ALA A 157 16.01 -6.52 -5.60
CA ALA A 157 16.25 -5.12 -5.96
C ALA A 157 17.50 -4.98 -6.85
N GLU A 158 18.60 -5.65 -6.50
CA GLU A 158 19.84 -5.63 -7.29
C GLU A 158 19.61 -6.17 -8.71
N LYS A 159 18.89 -7.30 -8.85
CA LYS A 159 18.47 -7.82 -10.17
C LYS A 159 17.66 -6.80 -10.97
N ILE A 160 16.73 -6.09 -10.33
CA ILE A 160 15.95 -5.05 -11.02
C ILE A 160 16.84 -3.87 -11.41
N MET A 161 17.78 -3.46 -10.56
CA MET A 161 18.76 -2.40 -10.86
C MET A 161 19.63 -2.74 -12.07
N MET A 162 19.97 -4.02 -12.28
CA MET A 162 20.73 -4.46 -13.47
C MET A 162 19.98 -4.22 -14.80
N VAL A 163 18.65 -4.03 -14.76
CA VAL A 163 17.84 -3.73 -15.94
C VAL A 163 17.91 -2.25 -16.33
N LYS A 164 18.29 -1.35 -15.41
CA LYS A 164 18.34 0.11 -15.60
C LYS A 164 19.01 0.57 -16.90
N PRO A 165 20.15 0.01 -17.35
CA PRO A 165 20.80 0.46 -18.59
C PRO A 165 19.98 0.18 -19.86
N TYR A 166 18.98 -0.70 -19.79
CA TYR A 166 18.18 -1.15 -20.93
C TYR A 166 16.72 -0.68 -20.87
N TYR A 167 16.28 -0.14 -19.73
CA TYR A 167 14.92 0.32 -19.54
C TYR A 167 14.84 1.37 -18.44
N ASP A 168 14.41 2.58 -18.79
CA ASP A 168 14.22 3.72 -17.90
C ASP A 168 13.11 3.50 -16.88
N GLY A 169 12.05 2.77 -17.24
CA GLY A 169 10.93 2.45 -16.37
C GLY A 169 11.16 1.29 -15.39
N PHE A 170 12.42 0.89 -15.14
CA PHE A 170 12.77 -0.24 -14.27
C PHE A 170 12.28 -0.08 -12.81
N ASN A 171 12.06 1.16 -12.35
CA ASN A 171 11.61 1.47 -11.00
C ASN A 171 10.09 1.65 -10.88
N ARG A 172 9.33 1.55 -12.00
CA ARG A 172 7.87 1.70 -11.98
C ARG A 172 7.26 0.56 -11.14
N PRO A 173 6.34 0.85 -10.19
CA PRO A 173 5.77 -0.18 -9.32
C PRO A 173 5.14 -1.36 -10.08
N VAL A 174 4.52 -1.10 -11.23
CA VAL A 174 3.90 -2.12 -12.08
C VAL A 174 4.96 -3.04 -12.71
N PHE A 175 6.10 -2.50 -13.13
CA PHE A 175 7.22 -3.27 -13.68
C PHE A 175 7.91 -4.10 -12.59
N VAL A 176 8.23 -3.45 -11.46
CA VAL A 176 8.82 -4.11 -10.28
C VAL A 176 7.96 -5.30 -9.86
N LYS A 177 6.64 -5.13 -9.81
CA LYS A 177 5.70 -6.19 -9.50
C LYS A 177 5.72 -7.35 -10.50
N ALA A 178 5.87 -7.06 -11.80
CA ALA A 178 6.04 -8.10 -12.81
C ALA A 178 7.35 -8.89 -12.60
N MET A 179 8.46 -8.20 -12.35
CA MET A 179 9.77 -8.80 -12.09
C MET A 179 9.79 -9.67 -10.84
N ILE A 180 9.23 -9.19 -9.72
CA ILE A 180 9.08 -9.99 -8.50
C ILE A 180 8.26 -11.27 -8.78
N GLY A 181 7.23 -11.18 -9.63
CA GLY A 181 6.49 -12.37 -10.07
C GLY A 181 7.35 -13.35 -10.87
N ILE A 182 8.16 -12.84 -11.79
CA ILE A 182 9.04 -13.63 -12.65
C ILE A 182 10.16 -14.31 -11.86
N PHE A 183 10.73 -13.64 -10.84
CA PHE A 183 11.78 -14.22 -9.98
C PHE A 183 11.34 -15.44 -9.18
N ARG A 184 10.03 -15.71 -9.10
CA ARG A 184 9.47 -16.89 -8.44
C ARG A 184 9.43 -18.12 -9.36
N ILE A 185 9.66 -17.95 -10.65
CA ILE A 185 9.66 -19.03 -11.63
C ILE A 185 11.00 -19.76 -11.51
N GLU A 186 10.95 -21.04 -11.14
CA GLU A 186 12.14 -21.86 -10.84
C GLU A 186 13.16 -21.89 -11.97
N ARG A 187 12.69 -21.97 -13.23
CA ARG A 187 13.55 -22.02 -14.43
C ARG A 187 13.99 -20.64 -14.94
N TYR A 188 13.65 -19.56 -14.25
CA TYR A 188 14.04 -18.21 -14.68
C TYR A 188 15.55 -17.97 -14.53
N ASN A 189 16.18 -17.49 -15.59
CA ASN A 189 17.60 -17.12 -15.61
C ASN A 189 17.76 -15.62 -15.86
N HIS A 190 18.22 -14.87 -14.84
CA HIS A 190 18.35 -13.42 -14.95
C HIS A 190 19.39 -12.99 -16.00
N SER A 191 20.52 -13.68 -16.09
CA SER A 191 21.57 -13.39 -17.07
C SER A 191 21.08 -13.56 -18.51
N GLN A 192 20.21 -14.54 -18.77
CA GLN A 192 19.55 -14.68 -20.07
C GLN A 192 18.71 -13.46 -20.40
N LEU A 193 17.88 -12.97 -19.46
CA LEU A 193 17.08 -11.77 -19.68
C LEU A 193 17.97 -10.56 -20.02
N LEU A 194 19.03 -10.32 -19.23
CA LEU A 194 19.96 -9.22 -19.46
C LEU A 194 20.65 -9.32 -20.83
N ASN A 195 21.06 -10.52 -21.25
CA ASN A 195 21.65 -10.73 -22.58
C ASN A 195 20.66 -10.41 -23.71
N ARG A 196 19.37 -10.75 -23.53
CA ARG A 196 18.31 -10.43 -24.51
C ARG A 196 18.05 -8.93 -24.57
N LEU A 197 17.99 -8.26 -23.43
CA LEU A 197 17.84 -6.80 -23.34
C LEU A 197 19.02 -6.06 -23.98
N LYS A 198 20.25 -6.53 -23.72
CA LYS A 198 21.46 -5.97 -24.34
C LYS A 198 21.48 -6.13 -25.86
N ALA A 199 21.00 -7.27 -26.36
CA ALA A 199 20.94 -7.54 -27.80
C ALA A 199 19.86 -6.71 -28.52
N ASN A 200 18.85 -6.23 -27.81
CA ASN A 200 17.80 -5.37 -28.38
C ASN A 200 17.37 -4.28 -27.38
N PRO A 201 18.16 -3.19 -27.25
CA PRO A 201 17.91 -2.14 -26.27
C PRO A 201 16.56 -1.42 -26.43
N THR A 202 15.98 -1.43 -27.65
CA THR A 202 14.68 -0.80 -27.93
C THR A 202 13.49 -1.72 -27.69
N ALA A 203 13.71 -2.96 -27.24
CA ALA A 203 12.64 -3.93 -27.04
C ALA A 203 11.73 -3.57 -25.86
N MET A 204 12.26 -2.89 -24.85
CA MET A 204 11.49 -2.52 -23.66
C MET A 204 10.63 -1.29 -23.91
N GLN A 205 9.38 -1.35 -23.45
CA GLN A 205 8.41 -0.28 -23.57
C GLN A 205 7.59 -0.16 -22.28
N HIS A 206 7.03 1.01 -22.05
CA HIS A 206 6.12 1.22 -20.93
C HIS A 206 4.81 0.46 -21.13
N CYS A 207 4.50 -0.43 -20.19
CA CYS A 207 3.19 -1.08 -20.11
C CYS A 207 2.31 -0.43 -19.03
N SER A 208 0.99 -0.61 -19.14
CA SER A 208 0.00 -0.08 -18.19
C SER A 208 -0.25 -1.01 -17.00
N ASN A 209 -0.04 -2.32 -17.18
CA ASN A 209 -0.33 -3.34 -16.17
C ASN A 209 0.71 -4.47 -16.15
N VAL A 210 0.65 -5.28 -15.09
CA VAL A 210 1.59 -6.39 -14.83
C VAL A 210 1.55 -7.45 -15.94
N THR A 211 0.35 -7.77 -16.44
CA THR A 211 0.17 -8.79 -17.49
C THR A 211 0.87 -8.37 -18.77
N GLN A 212 0.70 -7.13 -19.21
CA GLN A 212 1.39 -6.60 -20.39
C GLN A 212 2.91 -6.64 -20.24
N TYR A 213 3.45 -6.28 -19.07
CA TYR A 213 4.89 -6.43 -18.83
C TYR A 213 5.36 -7.88 -18.90
N LYS A 214 4.60 -8.82 -18.31
CA LYS A 214 4.95 -10.24 -18.37
C LYS A 214 4.94 -10.76 -19.81
N LEU A 215 3.97 -10.33 -20.64
CA LEU A 215 3.91 -10.66 -22.07
C LEU A 215 5.15 -10.16 -22.81
N LEU A 216 5.46 -8.87 -22.66
CA LEU A 216 6.62 -8.24 -23.30
C LEU A 216 7.93 -8.93 -22.87
N LEU A 217 8.11 -9.16 -21.57
CA LEU A 217 9.29 -9.82 -21.02
C LEU A 217 9.41 -11.26 -21.51
N GLU A 218 8.30 -11.99 -21.66
CA GLU A 218 8.29 -13.35 -22.21
C GLU A 218 8.74 -13.37 -23.66
N ASP A 219 8.23 -12.45 -24.49
CA ASP A 219 8.61 -12.33 -25.90
C ASP A 219 10.11 -12.02 -26.04
N ILE A 220 10.63 -11.10 -25.21
CA ILE A 220 12.06 -10.75 -25.16
C ILE A 220 12.90 -11.96 -24.69
N TYR A 221 12.48 -12.61 -23.60
CA TYR A 221 13.23 -13.71 -22.98
C TYR A 221 13.34 -14.93 -23.90
N ASN A 222 12.26 -15.25 -24.61
CA ASN A 222 12.14 -16.41 -25.49
C ASN A 222 12.58 -16.14 -26.94
N PHE A 223 12.97 -14.90 -27.27
CA PHE A 223 13.38 -14.55 -28.61
C PHE A 223 14.55 -15.44 -29.08
N ARG A 224 14.33 -16.22 -30.15
CA ARG A 224 15.29 -17.20 -30.70
C ARG A 224 15.78 -18.25 -29.69
N SER A 225 15.00 -18.54 -28.65
CA SER A 225 15.29 -19.63 -27.72
C SER A 225 14.70 -20.95 -28.25
N LYS A 226 15.47 -22.04 -28.18
CA LYS A 226 15.00 -23.38 -28.58
C LYS A 226 13.93 -23.91 -27.62
N GLU A 227 14.15 -23.70 -26.32
CA GLU A 227 13.16 -23.97 -25.27
C GLU A 227 12.53 -22.65 -24.83
N LYS A 228 11.19 -22.57 -24.90
CA LYS A 228 10.45 -21.40 -24.45
C LYS A 228 10.00 -21.60 -23.01
N LEU A 229 10.16 -20.57 -22.19
CA LEU A 229 9.68 -20.52 -20.81
C LEU A 229 8.51 -19.54 -20.71
N SER A 230 7.38 -19.99 -20.17
CA SER A 230 6.27 -19.09 -19.84
C SER A 230 6.65 -18.23 -18.64
N LEU A 231 6.55 -16.90 -18.78
CA LEU A 231 6.76 -15.93 -17.69
C LEU A 231 5.43 -15.43 -17.08
N ARG A 232 4.30 -15.89 -17.64
CA ARG A 232 2.95 -15.50 -17.22
C ARG A 232 2.53 -16.15 -15.89
N PHE A 233 2.90 -17.42 -15.70
CA PHE A 233 2.42 -18.31 -14.62
C PHE A 233 3.54 -18.67 -13.67
#